data_AF-A0A1Y1X0A5-F1
#
_entry.id   AF-A0A1Y1X0A5-F1
#
_cell.length_a   1.000
_cell.length_b   1.000
_cell.length_c   1.000
_cell.angle_alpha   90.00
_cell.angle_beta   90.00
_cell.angle_gamma   90.00
#
_symmetry.space_group_name_H-M   'P 1'
#
loop_
_entity.id
_entity.type
_entity.pdbx_description
1 polymer ?
#
loop_
_entity_poly.entity_id
_entity_poly.type
_entity_poly.pdbx_seq_one_letter_code
_entity_poly.pdbx_strand_id
1 'polypeptide(L)'
;MDKQFQLRIESDYTSLAEVVKSVLHTIFFHRIMTLVSPVEVQLGYGVQYVKVDDSEIEEIINQKTLQFIHLETFKVNKVAEERIEIRFEKQNFLKNICWEQWNLDFIVKRKADNKQKLLENLEDILIKISQYANTHKDHIPQLTSQEKNFPYEVNINSNGWNKKLKRMWSNSQFKE
;
A
#
# COMPACT_ATOMS: atom_id res chain seq x y z
N MET A 1 16.71 -0.85 7.31
CA MET A 1 15.60 -1.36 6.48
C MET A 1 15.80 -2.83 6.40
N ASP A 2 14.96 -3.53 7.14
CA ASP A 2 15.27 -4.89 7.57
C ASP A 2 14.44 -5.89 6.77
N LYS A 3 13.20 -5.52 6.41
CA LYS A 3 12.36 -6.27 5.46
C LYS A 3 11.72 -5.37 4.41
N GLN A 4 11.58 -5.91 3.20
CA GLN A 4 10.88 -5.28 2.10
C GLN A 4 10.01 -6.32 1.38
N PHE A 5 8.76 -5.96 1.14
CA PHE A 5 7.81 -6.75 0.37
C PHE A 5 7.43 -6.01 -0.91
N GLN A 6 7.17 -6.76 -1.97
CA GLN A 6 6.68 -6.22 -3.23
C GLN A 6 5.50 -7.07 -3.72
N LEU A 7 4.40 -6.40 -4.04
CA LEU A 7 3.17 -7.01 -4.52
C LEU A 7 2.73 -6.29 -5.79
N ARG A 8 2.31 -7.08 -6.78
CA ARG A 8 1.69 -6.58 -8.01
C ARG A 8 0.19 -6.77 -7.89
N ILE A 9 -0.55 -5.69 -8.07
CA ILE A 9 -2.00 -5.62 -7.82
C ILE A 9 -2.68 -5.14 -9.09
N GLU A 10 -3.66 -5.89 -9.58
CA GLU A 10 -4.43 -5.49 -10.74
C GLU A 10 -5.76 -4.87 -10.30
N SER A 11 -6.16 -3.78 -10.95
CA SER A 11 -7.45 -3.13 -10.71
C SER A 11 -8.01 -2.53 -12.00
N ASP A 12 -9.29 -2.16 -11.96
CA ASP A 12 -9.85 -1.18 -12.87
C ASP A 12 -10.24 0.11 -12.15
N TYR A 13 -10.59 1.15 -12.91
CA TYR A 13 -10.96 2.45 -12.33
C TYR A 13 -12.21 2.40 -11.47
N THR A 14 -13.14 1.47 -11.74
CA THR A 14 -14.39 1.36 -10.97
C THR A 14 -14.17 0.74 -9.60
N SER A 15 -13.18 -0.14 -9.47
CA SER A 15 -12.91 -0.91 -8.26
C SER A 15 -11.68 -0.40 -7.51
N LEU A 16 -10.93 0.55 -8.08
CA LEU A 16 -9.63 0.99 -7.57
C LEU A 16 -9.68 1.47 -6.11
N ALA A 17 -10.71 2.24 -5.76
CA ALA A 17 -10.85 2.74 -4.40
C ALA A 17 -10.99 1.60 -3.38
N GLU A 18 -11.83 0.61 -3.67
CA GLU A 18 -12.06 -0.55 -2.81
C GLU A 18 -10.82 -1.44 -2.73
N VAL A 19 -10.16 -1.68 -3.87
CA VAL A 19 -8.93 -2.48 -3.96
C VAL A 19 -7.82 -1.82 -3.12
N VAL A 20 -7.60 -0.52 -3.24
CA VAL A 20 -6.60 0.20 -2.43
C VAL A 20 -6.93 0.11 -0.95
N LYS A 21 -8.17 0.40 -0.54
CA LYS A 21 -8.58 0.33 0.88
C LYS A 21 -8.38 -1.07 1.46
N SER A 22 -8.80 -2.12 0.75
CA SER A 22 -8.69 -3.50 1.22
C SER A 22 -7.24 -3.91 1.50
N VAL A 23 -6.32 -3.56 0.59
CA VAL A 23 -4.90 -3.85 0.71
C VAL A 23 -4.28 -3.07 1.86
N LEU A 24 -4.56 -1.76 1.97
CA LEU A 24 -4.02 -0.92 3.05
C LEU A 24 -4.51 -1.40 4.41
N HIS A 25 -5.81 -1.61 4.59
CA HIS A 25 -6.35 -2.10 5.85
C HIS A 25 -5.77 -3.46 6.25
N THR A 26 -5.60 -4.37 5.29
CA THR A 26 -5.03 -5.69 5.58
C THR A 26 -3.58 -5.57 6.08
N ILE A 27 -2.76 -4.69 5.49
CA ILE A 27 -1.39 -4.46 5.97
C ILE A 27 -1.42 -3.82 7.36
N PHE A 28 -2.20 -2.75 7.56
CA PHE A 28 -2.29 -2.05 8.83
C PHE A 28 -2.83 -2.96 9.95
N PHE A 29 -3.78 -3.84 9.67
CA PHE A 29 -4.29 -4.81 10.65
C PHE A 29 -3.18 -5.73 11.21
N HIS A 30 -2.16 -6.05 10.41
CA HIS A 30 -1.04 -6.88 10.85
C HIS A 30 0.14 -6.09 11.43
N ARG A 31 0.10 -4.75 11.42
CA ARG A 31 1.25 -3.88 11.71
C ARG A 31 0.96 -2.74 12.68
N ILE A 32 -0.30 -2.54 13.04
CA ILE A 32 -0.69 -1.73 14.18
C ILE A 32 -0.57 -2.58 15.44
N MET A 33 -0.02 -1.98 16.49
CA MET A 33 0.29 -2.64 17.76
C MET A 33 -0.74 -2.33 18.85
N THR A 34 -1.65 -1.41 18.58
CA THR A 34 -2.82 -1.18 19.43
C THR A 34 -3.84 -2.30 19.30
N LEU A 35 -4.56 -2.55 20.38
CA LEU A 35 -5.72 -3.42 20.37
C LEU A 35 -6.78 -2.83 19.44
N VAL A 36 -7.00 -3.49 18.32
CA VAL A 36 -8.03 -3.15 17.32
C VAL A 36 -8.96 -4.33 17.14
N SER A 37 -10.25 -4.06 17.07
CA SER A 37 -11.24 -5.07 16.73
C SER A 37 -11.20 -5.32 15.22
N PRO A 38 -11.18 -6.58 14.76
CA PRO A 38 -11.32 -6.87 13.34
C PRO A 38 -12.77 -6.57 12.91
N VAL A 39 -12.91 -5.81 11.82
CA VAL A 39 -14.20 -5.63 11.13
C VAL A 39 -14.12 -6.32 9.78
N GLU A 40 -14.98 -7.29 9.55
CA GLU A 40 -15.05 -7.99 8.26
C GLU A 40 -15.82 -7.12 7.25
N VAL A 41 -15.23 -6.91 6.08
CA VAL A 41 -15.82 -6.12 5.00
C VAL A 41 -15.94 -6.99 3.75
N GLN A 42 -17.16 -7.08 3.21
CA GLN A 42 -17.44 -7.79 1.97
C GLN A 42 -17.25 -6.89 0.76
N LEU A 43 -16.52 -7.41 -0.23
CA LEU A 43 -16.41 -6.87 -1.58
C LEU A 43 -17.30 -7.69 -2.53
N GLY A 44 -17.28 -7.32 -3.82
CA GLY A 44 -17.97 -8.10 -4.85
C GLY A 44 -17.45 -9.53 -4.97
N TYR A 45 -18.28 -10.42 -5.53
CA TYR A 45 -17.94 -11.81 -5.87
C TYR A 45 -17.46 -12.67 -4.68
N GLY A 46 -17.87 -12.34 -3.46
CA GLY A 46 -17.57 -13.14 -2.26
C GLY A 46 -16.22 -12.86 -1.62
N VAL A 47 -15.44 -11.93 -2.17
CA VAL A 47 -14.15 -11.53 -1.60
C VAL A 47 -14.37 -10.70 -0.35
N GLN A 48 -13.54 -10.91 0.67
CA GLN A 48 -13.63 -10.17 1.93
C GLN A 48 -12.24 -9.81 2.47
N TYR A 49 -12.18 -8.75 3.27
CA TYR A 49 -10.95 -8.33 3.93
C TYR A 49 -11.24 -7.88 5.36
N VAL A 50 -10.18 -7.87 6.18
CA VAL A 50 -10.25 -7.37 7.55
C VAL A 50 -9.87 -5.90 7.57
N LYS A 51 -10.77 -5.09 8.09
CA LYS A 51 -10.62 -3.67 8.34
C LYS A 51 -10.16 -3.43 9.77
N VAL A 52 -9.28 -2.44 9.93
CA VAL A 52 -8.88 -1.88 11.23
C VAL A 52 -9.97 -0.94 11.73
N ASP A 53 -10.53 -1.22 12.91
CA ASP A 53 -11.47 -0.34 13.60
C ASP A 53 -10.74 0.75 14.40
N ASP A 54 -10.10 1.68 13.68
CA ASP A 54 -9.43 2.85 14.24
C ASP A 54 -9.66 4.07 13.32
N SER A 55 -10.16 5.16 13.88
CA SER A 55 -10.57 6.34 13.13
C SER A 55 -9.41 7.10 12.48
N GLU A 56 -8.23 7.11 13.12
CA GLU A 56 -7.05 7.79 12.59
C GLU A 56 -6.53 7.04 11.36
N ILE A 57 -6.50 5.71 11.45
CA ILE A 57 -6.11 4.83 10.35
C ILE A 57 -7.11 4.90 9.19
N GLU A 58 -8.40 4.89 9.51
CA GLU A 58 -9.47 5.07 8.52
C GLU A 58 -9.31 6.38 7.75
N GLU A 59 -9.06 7.48 8.45
CA GLU A 59 -8.89 8.80 7.82
C GLU A 59 -7.66 8.82 6.90
N ILE A 60 -6.52 8.30 7.36
CA ILE A 60 -5.29 8.23 6.55
C ILE A 60 -5.49 7.35 5.32
N ILE A 61 -6.12 6.18 5.46
CA ILE A 61 -6.40 5.28 4.34
C ILE A 61 -7.35 5.96 3.35
N ASN A 62 -8.39 6.64 3.81
CA ASN A 62 -9.33 7.36 2.95
C ASN A 62 -8.63 8.50 2.20
N GLN A 63 -7.84 9.33 2.88
CA GLN A 63 -7.07 10.42 2.28
C GLN A 63 -6.09 9.90 1.21
N LYS A 64 -5.32 8.85 1.51
CA LYS A 64 -4.36 8.27 0.57
C LYS A 64 -5.04 7.58 -0.60
N THR A 65 -6.17 6.90 -0.35
CA THR A 65 -6.99 6.33 -1.42
C THR A 65 -7.48 7.42 -2.37
N LEU A 66 -8.04 8.51 -1.83
CA LEU A 66 -8.48 9.65 -2.63
C LEU A 66 -7.33 10.27 -3.42
N GLN A 67 -6.19 10.50 -2.79
CA GLN A 67 -4.99 11.01 -3.47
C GLN A 67 -4.56 10.08 -4.62
N PHE A 68 -4.61 8.76 -4.42
CA PHE A 68 -4.20 7.78 -5.42
C PHE A 68 -5.15 7.76 -6.62
N ILE A 69 -6.46 7.58 -6.40
CA ILE A 69 -7.42 7.44 -7.50
C ILE A 69 -7.54 8.69 -8.38
N HIS A 70 -7.12 9.85 -7.87
CA HIS A 70 -7.12 11.12 -8.62
C HIS A 70 -5.82 11.41 -9.39
N LEU A 71 -4.83 10.51 -9.38
CA LEU A 71 -3.62 10.67 -10.19
C LEU A 71 -3.97 10.88 -11.67
N GLU A 72 -3.35 11.89 -12.27
CA GLU A 72 -3.60 12.28 -13.68
C GLU A 72 -3.32 11.14 -14.67
N THR A 73 -2.41 10.24 -14.33
CA THR A 73 -2.08 9.07 -15.15
C THR A 73 -3.26 8.12 -15.35
N PHE A 74 -4.18 8.02 -14.38
CA PHE A 74 -5.42 7.26 -14.53
C PHE A 74 -6.42 7.92 -15.50
N LYS A 75 -6.39 9.25 -15.64
CA LYS A 75 -7.28 9.96 -16.58
C LYS A 75 -6.80 9.81 -18.02
N VAL A 76 -5.49 9.92 -18.24
CA VAL A 76 -4.89 10.01 -19.58
C VAL A 76 -4.66 8.63 -20.20
N ASN A 77 -4.31 7.62 -19.42
CA ASN A 77 -3.89 6.33 -19.95
C ASN A 77 -5.03 5.31 -20.02
N LYS A 78 -4.91 4.33 -20.92
CA LYS A 78 -5.79 3.13 -20.94
C LYS A 78 -5.37 2.11 -19.88
N VAL A 79 -4.07 2.05 -19.61
CA VAL A 79 -3.44 1.28 -18.55
C VAL A 79 -2.41 2.18 -17.88
N ALA A 80 -2.46 2.28 -16.57
CA ALA A 80 -1.50 3.04 -15.77
C ALA A 80 -0.82 2.12 -14.77
N GLU A 81 0.46 2.39 -14.50
CA GLU A 81 1.25 1.67 -13.50
C GLU A 81 1.70 2.68 -12.46
N GLU A 82 1.22 2.54 -11.23
CA GLU A 82 1.50 3.47 -10.13
C GLU A 82 1.81 2.70 -8.85
N ARG A 83 2.59 3.29 -7.94
CA ARG A 83 3.02 2.62 -6.71
C ARG A 83 2.51 3.34 -5.48
N ILE A 84 2.00 2.56 -4.53
CA ILE A 84 1.89 2.98 -3.13
C ILE A 84 3.03 2.31 -2.36
N GLU A 85 3.77 3.09 -1.59
CA GLU A 85 4.79 2.62 -0.67
C GLU A 85 4.32 2.86 0.76
N ILE A 86 4.42 1.85 1.62
CA ILE A 86 4.19 1.97 3.05
C ILE A 86 5.52 1.67 3.74
N ARG A 87 5.96 2.56 4.63
CA ARG A 87 7.16 2.36 5.46
C ARG A 87 6.74 2.35 6.91
N PHE A 88 7.15 1.33 7.65
CA PHE A 88 7.05 1.30 9.09
C PHE A 88 8.42 1.59 9.68
N GLU A 89 8.45 2.53 10.62
CA GLU A 89 9.68 3.06 11.18
C GLU A 89 9.72 2.87 12.69
N LYS A 90 10.93 2.98 13.23
CA LYS A 90 11.17 3.09 14.65
C LYS A 90 11.93 4.38 14.90
N GLN A 91 11.42 5.20 15.80
CA GLN A 91 12.09 6.41 16.20
C GLN A 91 13.40 6.05 16.91
N ASN A 92 14.47 6.75 16.55
CA ASN A 92 15.77 6.63 17.19
C ASN A 92 16.33 8.03 17.42
N PHE A 93 17.34 8.17 18.29
CA PHE A 93 17.86 9.47 18.75
C PHE A 93 18.30 10.40 17.62
N LEU A 94 18.85 9.86 16.53
CA LEU A 94 19.41 10.65 15.43
C LEU A 94 18.52 10.65 14.18
N LYS A 95 17.87 9.53 13.88
CA LYS A 95 17.06 9.35 12.67
C LYS A 95 16.15 8.14 12.82
N ASN A 96 14.93 8.23 12.31
CA ASN A 96 14.06 7.08 12.18
C ASN A 96 14.68 5.97 11.34
N ILE A 97 14.54 4.74 11.80
CA ILE A 97 14.97 3.55 11.08
C ILE A 97 13.72 2.86 10.56
N CYS A 98 13.56 2.81 9.23
CA CYS A 98 12.57 1.96 8.60
C CYS A 98 12.96 0.49 8.84
N TRP A 99 12.08 -0.27 9.48
CA TRP A 99 12.26 -1.70 9.75
C TRP A 99 11.48 -2.56 8.74
N GLU A 100 10.41 -2.03 8.14
CA GLU A 100 9.65 -2.73 7.12
C GLU A 100 9.10 -1.80 6.04
N GLN A 101 9.14 -2.25 4.78
CA GLN A 101 8.57 -1.52 3.66
C GLN A 101 7.69 -2.43 2.78
N TRP A 102 6.49 -1.95 2.43
CA TRP A 102 5.61 -2.58 1.45
C TRP A 102 5.57 -1.74 0.17
N ASN A 103 5.90 -2.37 -0.96
CA ASN A 103 5.78 -1.77 -2.28
C ASN A 103 4.61 -2.40 -3.02
N LEU A 104 3.57 -1.60 -3.25
CA LEU A 104 2.32 -2.03 -3.85
C LEU A 104 2.26 -1.46 -5.27
N ASP A 105 2.61 -2.28 -6.26
CA ASP A 105 2.62 -1.93 -7.67
C ASP A 105 1.24 -2.18 -8.27
N PHE A 106 0.48 -1.09 -8.48
CA PHE A 106 -0.85 -1.16 -9.09
C PHE A 106 -0.76 -1.06 -10.60
N ILE A 107 -1.41 -2.00 -11.27
CA ILE A 107 -1.65 -1.98 -12.71
C ILE A 107 -3.13 -1.78 -12.92
N VAL A 108 -3.47 -0.56 -13.32
CA VAL A 108 -4.86 -0.13 -13.36
C VAL A 108 -5.29 0.03 -14.81
N LYS A 109 -6.25 -0.79 -15.21
CA LYS A 109 -6.88 -0.72 -16.54
C LYS A 109 -8.09 0.22 -16.47
N ARG A 110 -8.45 0.85 -17.58
CA ARG A 110 -9.67 1.68 -17.65
C ARG A 110 -10.94 0.90 -17.28
N LYS A 111 -11.00 -0.36 -17.67
CA LYS A 111 -12.09 -1.29 -17.39
C LYS A 111 -11.51 -2.70 -17.33
N ALA A 112 -11.96 -3.50 -16.38
CA ALA A 112 -11.57 -4.91 -16.30
C ALA A 112 -12.24 -5.73 -17.41
N ASP A 113 -11.49 -6.69 -17.98
CA ASP A 113 -12.02 -7.67 -18.93
C ASP A 113 -12.95 -8.67 -18.23
N ASN A 114 -12.57 -9.08 -17.01
CA ASN A 114 -13.34 -9.94 -16.13
C ASN A 114 -13.20 -9.43 -14.69
N LYS A 115 -14.26 -8.80 -14.17
CA LYS A 115 -14.25 -8.20 -12.82
C LYS A 115 -14.22 -9.25 -11.71
N GLN A 116 -14.84 -10.42 -11.93
CA GLN A 116 -14.79 -11.54 -10.97
C GLN A 116 -13.35 -12.03 -10.80
N LYS A 117 -12.68 -12.36 -11.91
CA LYS A 117 -11.28 -12.81 -11.88
C LYS A 117 -10.35 -11.77 -11.26
N LEU A 118 -10.63 -10.49 -11.49
CA LEU A 118 -9.86 -9.40 -10.87
C LEU A 118 -9.99 -9.42 -9.34
N LEU A 119 -11.19 -9.62 -8.81
CA LEU A 119 -11.41 -9.68 -7.37
C LEU A 119 -10.92 -11.01 -6.76
N GLU A 120 -11.06 -12.15 -7.45
CA GLU A 120 -10.43 -13.41 -7.04
C GLU A 120 -8.90 -13.27 -6.92
N ASN A 121 -8.26 -12.61 -7.91
CA ASN A 121 -6.83 -12.28 -7.82
C ASN A 121 -6.52 -11.34 -6.64
N LEU A 122 -7.43 -10.44 -6.28
CA LEU A 122 -7.27 -9.57 -5.10
C LEU A 122 -7.31 -10.41 -3.82
N GLU A 123 -8.21 -11.39 -3.70
CA GLU A 123 -8.27 -12.29 -2.55
C GLU A 123 -6.94 -13.00 -2.31
N ASP A 124 -6.32 -13.55 -3.36
CA ASP A 124 -4.99 -14.17 -3.30
C ASP A 124 -3.93 -13.18 -2.77
N ILE A 125 -4.00 -11.91 -3.18
CA ILE A 125 -3.10 -10.86 -2.69
C ILE A 125 -3.33 -10.58 -1.20
N LEU A 126 -4.58 -10.48 -0.75
CA LEU A 126 -4.91 -10.22 0.66
C LEU A 126 -4.44 -11.37 1.57
N ILE A 127 -4.61 -12.61 1.11
CA ILE A 127 -4.08 -13.81 1.78
C ILE A 127 -2.55 -13.75 1.82
N LYS A 128 -1.91 -13.40 0.72
CA LYS A 128 -0.44 -13.29 0.62
C LYS A 128 0.13 -12.21 1.54
N ILE A 129 -0.54 -11.07 1.68
CA ILE A 129 -0.18 -10.02 2.65
C ILE A 129 -0.18 -10.62 4.06
N SER A 130 -1.28 -11.29 4.43
CA SER A 130 -1.43 -11.91 5.75
C SER A 130 -0.34 -12.95 6.00
N GLN A 131 -0.01 -13.78 5.01
CA GLN A 131 1.08 -14.76 5.09
C GLN A 131 2.45 -14.11 5.25
N TYR A 132 2.78 -13.09 4.46
CA TYR A 132 4.05 -12.35 4.58
C TYR A 132 4.17 -11.69 5.94
N ALA A 133 3.09 -11.05 6.39
CA ALA A 133 3.04 -10.36 7.66
C ALA A 133 3.16 -11.30 8.87
N ASN A 134 2.64 -12.53 8.75
CA ASN A 134 2.68 -13.55 9.80
C ASN A 134 3.99 -14.35 9.83
N THR A 135 4.59 -14.63 8.67
CA THR A 135 5.85 -15.38 8.58
C THR A 135 7.07 -14.56 8.97
N HIS A 136 6.98 -13.22 8.87
CA HIS A 136 8.01 -12.27 9.25
C HIS A 136 7.51 -11.41 10.41
N LYS A 137 7.36 -12.01 11.59
CA LYS A 137 7.03 -11.28 12.83
C LYS A 137 8.25 -11.06 13.71
N ASP A 138 9.31 -11.83 13.48
CA ASP A 138 10.56 -11.86 14.23
C ASP A 138 11.40 -10.59 14.06
N HIS A 139 11.25 -9.87 12.94
CA HIS A 139 11.96 -8.61 12.69
C HIS A 139 11.23 -7.37 13.25
N ILE A 140 10.01 -7.52 13.77
CA ILE A 140 9.26 -6.41 14.35
C ILE A 140 10.03 -5.93 15.59
N PRO A 141 10.43 -4.64 15.66
CA PRO A 141 11.15 -4.14 16.83
C PRO A 141 10.32 -4.22 18.11
N GLN A 142 10.98 -4.14 19.26
CA GLN A 142 10.27 -3.96 20.53
C GLN A 142 9.71 -2.54 20.63
N LEU A 143 8.45 -2.41 21.03
CA LEU A 143 7.86 -1.14 21.45
C LEU A 143 8.39 -0.73 22.83
N THR A 144 8.58 0.56 23.03
CA THR A 144 8.83 1.14 24.35
C THR A 144 7.52 1.43 25.07
N SER A 145 7.55 1.53 26.40
CA SER A 145 6.35 1.77 27.22
C SER A 145 5.63 3.09 26.94
N GLN A 146 6.25 4.00 26.20
CA GLN A 146 5.69 5.31 25.82
C GLN A 146 5.06 5.32 24.43
N GLU A 147 5.34 4.31 23.60
CA GLU A 147 4.88 4.24 22.22
C GLU A 147 3.53 3.51 22.13
N LYS A 148 2.52 4.20 21.60
CA LYS A 148 1.22 3.57 21.28
C LYS A 148 1.34 2.67 20.04
N ASN A 149 2.06 3.11 19.01
CA ASN A 149 2.28 2.42 17.74
C ASN A 149 3.63 2.82 17.13
N PHE A 150 4.14 2.02 16.20
CA PHE A 150 5.27 2.41 15.37
C PHE A 150 4.88 3.54 14.40
N PRO A 151 5.74 4.55 14.20
CA PRO A 151 5.57 5.52 13.13
C PRO A 151 5.47 4.84 11.77
N TYR A 152 4.70 5.43 10.86
CA TYR A 152 4.58 4.94 9.49
C TYR A 152 4.40 6.08 8.49
N GLU A 153 4.79 5.82 7.23
CA GLU A 153 4.58 6.72 6.11
C GLU A 153 3.88 5.99 4.97
N VAL A 154 2.89 6.63 4.35
CA VAL A 154 2.23 6.14 3.14
C VAL A 154 2.50 7.13 2.00
N ASN A 155 3.34 6.70 1.06
CA ASN A 155 3.83 7.51 -0.05
C ASN A 155 3.25 7.03 -1.37
N ILE A 156 2.74 7.96 -2.17
CA ILE A 156 2.23 7.67 -3.52
C ILE A 156 3.30 8.08 -4.52
N ASN A 157 3.98 7.08 -5.06
CA ASN A 157 5.03 7.26 -6.04
C ASN A 157 4.43 7.16 -7.43
N SER A 158 4.15 8.32 -8.03
CA SER A 158 3.71 8.32 -9.41
C SER A 158 4.88 8.04 -10.35
N ASN A 159 4.75 7.03 -11.20
CA ASN A 159 5.78 6.68 -12.18
C ASN A 159 6.01 7.80 -13.20
N GLY A 160 5.04 8.72 -13.36
CA GLY A 160 5.23 9.96 -14.13
C GLY A 160 6.37 10.84 -13.61
N TRP A 161 6.50 10.96 -12.29
CA TRP A 161 7.61 11.69 -11.64
C TRP A 161 8.92 10.91 -11.73
N ASN A 162 8.91 9.59 -11.49
CA ASN A 162 10.11 8.75 -11.54
C ASN A 162 10.69 8.59 -12.96
N LYS A 163 9.85 8.48 -14.01
CA LYS A 163 10.33 8.49 -15.40
C LYS A 163 10.90 9.86 -15.80
N LYS A 164 10.30 10.95 -15.32
CA LYS A 164 10.78 12.32 -15.57
C LYS A 164 12.09 12.61 -14.83
N LEU A 165 12.23 12.22 -13.55
CA LEU A 165 13.48 12.30 -12.82
C LEU A 165 14.56 11.41 -13.44
N LYS A 166 14.26 10.14 -13.69
CA LYS A 166 15.23 9.22 -14.31
C LYS A 166 15.74 9.76 -15.66
N ARG A 167 14.87 10.39 -16.45
CA ARG A 167 15.22 11.10 -17.70
C ARG A 167 16.00 12.39 -17.46
N MET A 168 15.68 13.17 -16.43
CA MET A 168 16.42 14.40 -16.10
C MET A 168 17.84 14.08 -15.61
N TRP A 169 17.99 13.07 -14.76
CA TRP A 169 19.27 12.68 -14.19
C TRP A 169 20.16 11.95 -15.21
N SER A 170 19.57 11.20 -16.15
CA SER A 170 20.33 10.64 -17.29
C SER A 170 20.83 11.72 -18.25
N ASN A 171 20.08 12.82 -18.41
CA ASN A 171 20.45 13.90 -19.33
C ASN A 171 21.45 14.91 -18.72
N SER A 172 21.62 14.92 -17.40
CA SER A 172 22.62 15.74 -16.71
C SER A 172 24.02 15.10 -16.69
N GLN A 173 24.17 13.85 -17.14
CA GLN A 173 25.45 13.12 -17.20
C GLN A 173 26.20 13.31 -18.53
N PHE A 174 25.71 14.16 -19.43
CA PHE A 174 26.37 14.51 -20.71
C PHE A 174 26.39 16.03 -20.90
N LYS A 175 27.08 16.73 -20.01
CA LYS A 175 27.59 18.09 -20.25
C LYS A 175 28.92 18.26 -19.53
N GLU A 176 29.95 17.64 -20.08
CA GLU A 176 31.33 18.14 -20.07
C GLU A 176 31.80 18.17 -21.52
#